data_AF-A0A154MIG2-F1
#
_entry.id   AF-A0A154MIG2-F1
#
_cell.length_a   1.000
_cell.length_b   1.000
_cell.length_c   1.000
_cell.angle_alpha   90.00
_cell.angle_beta   90.00
_cell.angle_gamma   90.00
#
_symmetry.space_group_name_H-M   'P 1'
#
loop_
_entity.id
_entity.type
_entity.pdbx_description
1 polymer ?
#
loop_
_entity_poly.entity_id
_entity_poly.type
_entity_poly.pdbx_seq_one_letter_code
_entity_poly.pdbx_strand_id
1 'polypeptide(L)'
;MEEIPSYDLAISFAEDRQSGTHELEDASRQRGLTVLHDPERTHEWWARKSAGDLPDVHVRFFVPVISALDDFTTAMLRAVATGDRHVLPVLADDVVVPPELLHPHVSYLRDGDHLIEELAGRVERAEAAGWERGRLADVVTRAREIAPPAAVPVTFSRYVEQDAALRYLGEQFAAAIPRLRSRGFAGTTHHGDERIGLRIERAGDIVYALDVQRGGIGGDETLNFVVGLHDAASACTNGWARPIYDTDTGAAKLELHDQSVFGRDRTEPRTLTREELFTALWQRIDTVLTATAG
;
A
#
# COMPACT_ATOMS: atom_id res chain seq x y z
N MET A 1 -14.63 -45.06 -8.61
CA MET A 1 -14.36 -43.64 -8.32
C MET A 1 -13.63 -43.67 -6.99
N GLU A 2 -12.30 -43.53 -7.01
CA GLU A 2 -11.52 -43.49 -5.78
C GLU A 2 -11.84 -42.19 -5.05
N GLU A 3 -12.09 -42.30 -3.74
CA GLU A 3 -12.35 -41.15 -2.89
C GLU A 3 -11.04 -40.36 -2.71
N ILE A 4 -11.07 -39.05 -2.98
CA ILE A 4 -9.88 -38.21 -2.87
C ILE A 4 -9.50 -38.10 -1.38
N PRO A 5 -8.26 -38.46 -0.97
CA PRO A 5 -7.85 -38.41 0.42
C PRO A 5 -8.01 -37.01 1.03
N SER A 6 -8.43 -36.96 2.29
CA SER A 6 -8.64 -35.73 3.06
C SER A 6 -7.82 -35.73 4.34
N TYR A 7 -7.21 -34.60 4.64
CA TYR A 7 -6.38 -34.38 5.83
C TYR A 7 -6.79 -33.09 6.55
N ASP A 8 -6.50 -33.00 7.84
CA ASP A 8 -6.63 -31.77 8.61
C ASP A 8 -5.44 -30.86 8.33
N LEU A 9 -4.23 -31.42 8.35
CA LEU A 9 -2.98 -30.68 8.15
C LEU A 9 -2.18 -31.27 6.99
N ALA A 10 -1.58 -30.40 6.16
CA ALA A 10 -0.43 -30.75 5.33
C ALA A 10 0.77 -29.91 5.76
N ILE A 11 1.85 -30.57 6.18
CA ILE A 11 3.00 -29.90 6.80
C ILE A 11 4.11 -29.72 5.76
N SER A 12 4.71 -28.53 5.78
CA SER A 12 5.90 -28.18 5.00
C SER A 12 6.96 -27.59 5.91
N PHE A 13 8.23 -27.85 5.64
CA PHE A 13 9.35 -27.44 6.50
C PHE A 13 10.64 -27.21 5.71
N ALA A 14 11.56 -26.44 6.27
CA ALA A 14 12.93 -26.33 5.77
C ALA A 14 13.75 -27.59 6.15
N GLU A 15 14.73 -27.98 5.33
CA GLU A 15 15.49 -29.23 5.50
C GLU A 15 16.13 -29.38 6.90
N ASP A 16 16.57 -28.27 7.50
CA ASP A 16 17.17 -28.22 8.82
C ASP A 16 16.18 -28.50 9.98
N ARG A 17 14.87 -28.52 9.70
CA ARG A 17 13.82 -28.79 10.70
C ARG A 17 13.18 -30.17 10.59
N GLN A 18 13.71 -31.08 9.75
CA GLN A 18 13.15 -32.41 9.52
C GLN A 18 12.85 -33.22 10.79
N SER A 19 13.72 -33.16 11.81
CA SER A 19 13.51 -33.87 13.08
C SER A 19 12.34 -33.28 13.88
N GLY A 20 12.26 -31.95 13.97
CA GLY A 20 11.17 -31.26 14.68
C GLY A 20 9.81 -31.46 14.02
N THR A 21 9.74 -31.58 12.69
CA THR A 21 8.47 -31.88 12.01
C THR A 21 7.96 -33.29 12.23
N HIS A 22 8.84 -34.27 12.44
CA HIS A 22 8.40 -35.62 12.80
C HIS A 22 7.72 -35.65 14.18
N GLU A 23 8.28 -34.92 15.15
CA GLU A 23 7.66 -34.77 16.48
C GLU A 23 6.29 -34.06 16.40
N LEU A 24 6.21 -33.00 15.59
CA LEU A 24 4.96 -32.29 15.31
C LEU A 24 3.90 -33.19 14.66
N GLU A 25 4.29 -34.00 13.67
CA GLU A 25 3.41 -34.98 13.02
C GLU A 25 2.88 -36.01 14.03
N ASP A 26 3.77 -36.64 14.80
CA ASP A 26 3.41 -37.68 15.77
C ASP A 26 2.47 -37.13 16.85
N ALA A 27 2.79 -35.96 17.42
CA ALA A 27 1.98 -35.34 18.45
C ALA A 27 0.60 -34.91 17.89
N SER A 28 0.54 -34.40 16.65
CA SER A 28 -0.73 -34.08 15.98
C SER A 28 -1.60 -35.32 15.78
N ARG A 29 -1.01 -36.44 15.34
CA ARG A 29 -1.71 -37.72 15.19
C ARG A 29 -2.19 -38.27 16.53
N GLN A 30 -1.38 -38.18 17.59
CA GLN A 30 -1.78 -38.56 18.96
C GLN A 30 -2.97 -37.74 19.47
N ARG A 31 -3.09 -36.48 19.02
CA ARG A 31 -4.23 -35.61 19.35
C ARG A 31 -5.48 -35.90 18.50
N GLY A 32 -5.38 -36.81 17.53
CA GLY A 32 -6.48 -37.26 16.67
C GLY A 32 -6.57 -36.54 15.32
N LEU A 33 -5.58 -35.73 14.95
CA LEU A 33 -5.56 -35.03 13.67
C LEU A 33 -5.06 -35.94 12.54
N THR A 34 -5.65 -35.80 11.35
CA THR A 34 -5.14 -36.43 10.12
C THR A 34 -4.09 -35.53 9.48
N VAL A 35 -2.88 -36.07 9.28
CA VAL A 35 -1.71 -35.29 8.85
C VAL A 35 -1.12 -35.88 7.58
N LEU A 36 -0.95 -35.04 6.56
CA LEU A 36 -0.11 -35.30 5.40
C LEU A 36 1.29 -34.75 5.66
N HIS A 37 2.23 -35.65 5.88
CA HIS A 37 3.65 -35.32 6.00
C HIS A 37 4.47 -36.35 5.21
N ASP A 38 5.52 -35.86 4.58
CA ASP A 38 6.44 -36.64 3.75
C ASP A 38 7.83 -35.99 3.90
N PRO A 39 8.84 -36.73 4.38
CA PRO A 39 10.18 -36.21 4.61
C PRO A 39 10.83 -35.53 3.40
N GLU A 40 10.42 -35.89 2.18
CA GLU A 40 10.95 -35.31 0.94
C GLU A 40 10.24 -34.01 0.52
N ARG A 41 9.10 -33.67 1.14
CA ARG A 41 8.27 -32.49 0.80
C ARG A 41 8.66 -31.26 1.61
N THR A 42 9.91 -30.86 1.46
CA THR A 42 10.49 -29.64 2.04
C THR A 42 9.92 -28.38 1.36
N HIS A 43 10.11 -27.20 1.96
CA HIS A 43 9.76 -25.91 1.34
C HIS A 43 10.25 -25.80 -0.11
N GLU A 44 11.49 -26.23 -0.35
CA GLU A 44 12.10 -26.19 -1.67
C GLU A 44 11.38 -27.11 -2.67
N TRP A 45 10.92 -28.28 -2.21
CA TRP A 45 10.10 -29.17 -3.02
C TRP A 45 8.78 -28.46 -3.43
N TRP A 46 8.04 -27.90 -2.47
CA TRP A 46 6.77 -27.20 -2.75
C TRP A 46 6.95 -25.98 -3.65
N ALA A 47 8.07 -25.26 -3.50
CA ALA A 47 8.41 -24.10 -4.32
C ALA A 47 8.72 -24.47 -5.79
N ARG A 48 9.32 -25.64 -6.04
CA ARG A 48 9.72 -26.06 -7.39
C ARG A 48 8.63 -26.79 -8.18
N LYS A 49 7.60 -27.34 -7.52
CA LYS A 49 6.54 -28.12 -8.19
C LYS A 49 5.52 -27.26 -8.92
N SER A 50 5.00 -27.78 -10.04
CA SER A 50 3.82 -27.24 -10.71
C SER A 50 2.55 -27.82 -10.09
N ALA A 51 1.40 -27.19 -10.30
CA ALA A 51 0.12 -27.64 -9.71
C ALA A 51 -0.22 -29.11 -10.02
N GLY A 52 0.20 -29.62 -11.20
CA GLY A 52 -0.01 -31.02 -11.60
C GLY A 52 0.89 -32.04 -10.91
N ASP A 53 1.98 -31.58 -10.27
CA ASP A 53 2.91 -32.44 -9.53
C ASP A 53 2.62 -32.50 -8.03
N LEU A 54 1.66 -31.70 -7.56
CA LEU A 54 1.25 -31.66 -6.16
C LEU A 54 0.27 -32.80 -5.86
N PRO A 55 0.25 -33.33 -4.62
CA PRO A 55 -0.66 -34.41 -4.26
C PRO A 55 -2.11 -34.01 -4.46
N ASP A 56 -2.89 -34.87 -5.13
CA ASP A 56 -4.33 -34.66 -5.30
C ASP A 56 -5.07 -35.07 -4.04
N VAL A 57 -5.09 -34.15 -3.07
CA VAL A 57 -5.67 -34.34 -1.73
C VAL A 57 -6.37 -33.06 -1.26
N HIS A 58 -7.30 -33.21 -0.34
CA HIS A 58 -7.94 -32.07 0.33
C HIS A 58 -7.35 -31.86 1.72
N VAL A 59 -7.13 -30.61 2.10
CA VAL A 59 -6.56 -30.23 3.39
C VAL A 59 -7.42 -29.15 4.04
N ARG A 60 -7.51 -29.16 5.37
CA ARG A 60 -8.10 -28.02 6.07
C ARG A 60 -7.10 -26.87 6.17
N PHE A 61 -5.87 -27.19 6.54
CA PHE A 61 -4.76 -26.26 6.59
C PHE A 61 -3.50 -26.80 5.92
N PHE A 62 -2.81 -25.93 5.19
CA PHE A 62 -1.42 -26.05 4.82
C PHE A 62 -0.57 -25.32 5.88
N VAL A 63 0.37 -26.03 6.49
CA VAL A 63 1.14 -25.59 7.67
C VAL A 63 2.61 -25.48 7.28
N PRO A 64 3.08 -24.31 6.80
CA PRO A 64 4.50 -24.05 6.63
C PRO A 64 5.13 -23.75 7.99
N VAL A 65 6.11 -24.56 8.40
CA VAL A 65 6.96 -24.34 9.58
C VAL A 65 8.14 -23.46 9.19
N ILE A 66 8.07 -22.19 9.52
CA ILE A 66 8.97 -21.13 9.05
C ILE A 66 10.09 -20.92 10.07
N SER A 67 11.31 -21.38 9.75
CA SER A 67 12.55 -21.09 10.48
C SER A 67 13.37 -19.94 9.88
N ALA A 68 13.11 -19.59 8.62
CA ALA A 68 13.74 -18.47 7.92
C ALA A 68 12.78 -17.90 6.86
N LEU A 69 12.99 -16.63 6.49
CA LEU A 69 12.23 -15.99 5.42
C LEU A 69 12.96 -16.17 4.08
N ASP A 70 12.30 -16.90 3.19
CA ASP A 70 12.65 -17.07 1.78
C ASP A 70 11.45 -16.70 0.89
N ASP A 71 11.58 -16.83 -0.43
CA ASP A 71 10.52 -16.49 -1.36
C ASP A 71 9.22 -17.29 -1.11
N PHE A 72 9.35 -18.58 -0.75
CA PHE A 72 8.21 -19.47 -0.55
C PHE A 72 7.45 -19.13 0.74
N THR A 73 8.15 -19.06 1.86
CA THR A 73 7.61 -18.73 3.18
C THR A 73 7.06 -17.30 3.22
N THR A 74 7.72 -16.37 2.53
CA THR A 74 7.20 -15.00 2.34
C THR A 74 5.88 -15.02 1.57
N ALA A 75 5.75 -15.82 0.52
CA ALA A 75 4.49 -15.97 -0.20
C ALA A 75 3.38 -16.56 0.69
N MET A 76 3.69 -17.55 1.53
CA MET A 76 2.74 -18.11 2.50
C MET A 76 2.28 -17.06 3.53
N LEU A 77 3.21 -16.24 4.04
CA LEU A 77 2.86 -15.16 4.97
C LEU A 77 2.01 -14.08 4.29
N ARG A 78 2.28 -13.74 3.03
CA ARG A 78 1.42 -12.85 2.23
C ARG A 78 0.02 -13.44 2.05
N ALA A 79 -0.10 -14.74 1.80
CA ALA A 79 -1.40 -15.40 1.70
C ALA A 79 -2.24 -15.16 2.95
N VAL A 80 -1.64 -15.36 4.13
CA VAL A 80 -2.31 -15.06 5.41
C VAL A 80 -2.63 -13.57 5.56
N ALA A 81 -1.69 -12.68 5.21
CA ALA A 81 -1.90 -11.23 5.25
C ALA A 81 -3.06 -10.77 4.35
N THR A 82 -3.31 -11.47 3.25
CA THR A 82 -4.45 -11.23 2.35
C THR A 82 -5.73 -11.99 2.75
N GLY A 83 -5.70 -12.75 3.84
CA GLY A 83 -6.86 -13.46 4.39
C GLY A 83 -7.06 -14.88 3.86
N ASP A 84 -6.04 -15.53 3.30
CA ASP A 84 -6.15 -16.95 2.96
C ASP A 84 -6.32 -17.79 4.24
N ARG A 85 -7.49 -18.41 4.35
CA ARG A 85 -7.92 -19.16 5.52
C ARG A 85 -7.36 -20.59 5.59
N HIS A 86 -6.75 -21.08 4.51
CA HIS A 86 -6.20 -22.44 4.43
C HIS A 86 -4.69 -22.47 4.67
N VAL A 87 -4.02 -21.32 4.77
CA VAL A 87 -2.60 -21.25 5.14
C VAL A 87 -2.50 -20.92 6.63
N LEU A 88 -1.80 -21.77 7.39
CA LEU A 88 -1.62 -21.62 8.84
C LEU A 88 -0.13 -21.74 9.19
N PRO A 89 0.66 -20.65 9.08
CA PRO A 89 2.09 -20.68 9.36
C PRO A 89 2.38 -20.91 10.83
N VAL A 90 3.41 -21.72 11.08
CA VAL A 90 4.01 -21.91 12.40
C VAL A 90 5.39 -21.27 12.35
N LEU A 91 5.62 -20.28 13.21
CA LEU A 91 6.91 -19.61 13.32
C LEU A 91 7.79 -20.41 14.26
N ALA A 92 8.86 -20.98 13.72
CA ALA A 92 9.89 -21.67 14.47
C ALA A 92 10.89 -20.66 15.06
N ASP A 93 11.44 -20.98 16.24
CA ASP A 93 12.50 -20.20 16.88
C ASP A 93 12.12 -18.71 17.07
N ASP A 94 13.10 -17.81 16.92
CA ASP A 94 12.95 -16.37 17.07
C ASP A 94 12.71 -15.64 15.74
N VAL A 95 12.06 -16.28 14.75
CA VAL A 95 11.77 -15.63 13.46
C VAL A 95 10.97 -14.34 13.67
N VAL A 96 11.52 -13.26 13.13
CA VAL A 96 10.90 -11.93 13.12
C VAL A 96 10.20 -11.74 11.78
N VAL A 97 8.86 -11.69 11.80
CA VAL A 97 8.05 -11.43 10.62
C VAL A 97 7.92 -9.92 10.40
N PRO A 98 8.26 -9.40 9.21
CA PRO A 98 8.07 -8.00 8.86
C PRO A 98 6.62 -7.54 9.09
N PRO A 99 6.39 -6.33 9.62
CA PRO A 99 5.04 -5.83 9.92
C PRO A 99 4.08 -5.88 8.72
N GLU A 100 4.58 -5.67 7.50
CA GLU A 100 3.82 -5.72 6.26
C GLU A 100 3.31 -7.13 5.89
N LEU A 101 3.86 -8.18 6.51
CA LEU A 101 3.45 -9.57 6.33
C LEU A 101 2.57 -10.09 7.48
N LEU A 102 2.29 -9.25 8.49
CA LEU A 102 1.43 -9.59 9.60
C LEU A 102 -0.01 -9.19 9.29
N HIS A 103 -0.93 -10.17 9.33
CA HIS A 103 -2.35 -9.86 9.32
C HIS A 103 -2.76 -9.23 10.68
N PRO A 104 -3.44 -8.07 10.71
CA PRO A 104 -3.74 -7.33 11.95
C PRO A 104 -4.62 -8.07 12.95
N HIS A 105 -5.31 -9.12 12.51
CA HIS A 105 -6.26 -9.91 13.31
C HIS A 105 -5.95 -11.41 13.36
N VAL A 106 -4.83 -11.87 12.81
CA VAL A 106 -4.43 -13.29 12.91
C VAL A 106 -3.25 -13.40 13.84
N SER A 107 -3.43 -14.12 14.94
CA SER A 107 -2.30 -14.58 15.76
C SER A 107 -1.58 -15.70 15.02
N TYR A 108 -0.29 -15.52 14.75
CA TYR A 108 0.58 -16.54 14.17
C TYR A 108 0.95 -17.55 15.25
N LEU A 109 0.91 -18.84 14.91
CA LEU A 109 1.32 -19.90 15.83
C LEU A 109 2.84 -19.87 15.96
N ARG A 110 3.35 -20.13 17.17
CA ARG A 110 4.79 -20.26 17.43
C ARG A 110 5.11 -21.67 17.88
N ASP A 111 6.29 -22.13 17.51
CA ASP A 111 6.86 -23.37 18.02
C ASP A 111 7.04 -23.24 19.55
N GLY A 112 6.59 -24.25 20.30
CA GLY A 112 6.55 -24.21 21.76
C GLY A 112 5.54 -25.20 22.37
N ASP A 113 5.50 -25.23 23.71
CA ASP A 113 4.82 -26.27 24.50
C ASP A 113 3.30 -26.42 24.27
N HIS A 114 2.65 -25.46 23.59
CA HIS A 114 1.20 -25.45 23.33
C HIS A 114 0.83 -25.54 21.85
N LEU A 115 1.81 -25.73 20.96
CA LEU A 115 1.59 -25.71 19.51
C LEU A 115 0.52 -26.73 19.08
N ILE A 116 0.55 -27.94 19.63
CA ILE A 116 -0.35 -29.04 19.26
C ILE A 116 -1.79 -28.73 19.69
N GLU A 117 -1.97 -28.23 20.91
CA GLU A 117 -3.27 -27.79 21.42
C GLU A 117 -3.84 -26.64 20.59
N GLU A 118 -2.99 -25.68 20.20
CA GLU A 118 -3.40 -24.55 19.37
C GLU A 118 -3.78 -24.99 17.95
N LEU A 119 -3.01 -25.90 17.33
CA LEU A 119 -3.32 -26.50 16.03
C LEU A 119 -4.65 -27.27 16.07
N ALA A 120 -4.84 -28.15 17.06
CA ALA A 120 -6.09 -28.87 17.25
C ALA A 120 -7.26 -27.90 17.43
N GLY A 121 -7.11 -26.88 18.28
CA GLY A 121 -8.15 -25.86 18.49
C GLY A 121 -8.44 -25.00 17.25
N ARG A 122 -7.50 -24.85 16.31
CA ARG A 122 -7.74 -24.22 15.00
C ARG A 122 -8.56 -25.12 14.08
N VAL A 123 -8.23 -26.41 14.04
CA VAL A 123 -8.97 -27.42 13.29
C VAL A 123 -10.41 -27.53 13.80
N GLU A 124 -10.60 -27.69 15.11
CA GLU A 124 -11.93 -27.77 15.75
C GLU A 124 -12.79 -26.53 15.46
N ARG A 125 -12.22 -25.32 15.52
CA ARG A 125 -12.94 -24.08 15.19
C ARG A 125 -13.33 -23.99 13.72
N ALA A 126 -12.43 -24.39 12.81
CA ALA A 126 -12.73 -24.41 11.39
C ALA A 126 -13.83 -25.45 11.07
N GLU A 127 -13.84 -26.60 11.75
CA GLU A 127 -14.93 -27.58 11.68
C GLU A 127 -16.25 -27.02 12.16
N ALA A 128 -16.28 -26.43 13.35
CA ALA A 128 -17.48 -25.83 13.92
C ALA A 128 -18.04 -24.70 13.05
N ALA A 129 -17.15 -23.97 12.35
CA ALA A 129 -17.53 -22.93 11.39
C ALA A 129 -17.94 -23.47 10.00
N GLY A 130 -17.92 -24.79 9.79
CA GLY A 130 -18.28 -25.42 8.52
C GLY A 130 -17.30 -25.14 7.39
N TRP A 131 -16.03 -24.90 7.70
CA TRP A 131 -15.03 -24.63 6.66
C TRP A 131 -14.73 -25.91 5.88
N GLU A 132 -15.04 -25.86 4.58
CA GLU A 132 -14.69 -26.91 3.63
C GLU A 132 -13.18 -27.04 3.51
N ARG A 133 -12.69 -28.27 3.28
CA ARG A 133 -11.28 -28.52 2.99
C ARG A 133 -10.96 -28.02 1.58
N GLY A 134 -9.83 -27.33 1.42
CA GLY A 134 -9.35 -26.88 0.13
C GLY A 134 -8.51 -27.95 -0.55
N ARG A 135 -8.53 -28.00 -1.89
CA ARG A 135 -7.58 -28.82 -2.64
C ARG A 135 -6.17 -28.30 -2.42
N LEU A 136 -5.25 -29.16 -1.98
CA LEU A 136 -3.91 -28.74 -1.56
C LEU A 136 -3.15 -28.01 -2.68
N ALA A 137 -3.24 -28.52 -3.90
CA ALA A 137 -2.61 -27.90 -5.07
C ALA A 137 -3.06 -26.45 -5.30
N ASP A 138 -4.36 -26.18 -5.11
CA ASP A 138 -4.94 -24.85 -5.31
C ASP A 138 -4.53 -23.91 -4.18
N VAL A 139 -4.45 -24.39 -2.94
CA VAL A 139 -3.99 -23.60 -1.78
C VAL A 139 -2.54 -23.15 -1.97
N VAL A 140 -1.63 -24.08 -2.28
CA VAL A 140 -0.20 -23.78 -2.43
C VAL A 140 0.05 -22.89 -3.66
N THR A 141 -0.57 -23.21 -4.80
CA THR A 141 -0.41 -22.42 -6.04
C THR A 141 -0.90 -20.99 -5.83
N ARG A 142 -2.12 -20.83 -5.29
CA ARG A 142 -2.68 -19.49 -5.02
C ARG A 142 -1.80 -18.69 -4.08
N ALA A 143 -1.34 -19.29 -2.98
CA ALA A 143 -0.48 -18.60 -2.03
C ALA A 143 0.86 -18.16 -2.67
N ARG A 144 1.42 -18.96 -3.57
CA ARG A 144 2.64 -18.61 -4.33
C ARG A 144 2.43 -17.52 -5.38
N GLU A 145 1.25 -17.43 -5.96
CA GLU A 145 0.91 -16.44 -7.00
C GLU A 145 0.56 -15.07 -6.44
N ILE A 146 0.48 -14.91 -5.11
CA ILE A 146 0.26 -13.60 -4.49
C ILE A 146 1.50 -12.74 -4.70
N ALA A 147 1.34 -11.78 -5.62
CA ALA A 147 2.37 -10.83 -5.97
C ALA A 147 2.83 -10.04 -4.73
N PRO A 148 4.13 -9.68 -4.64
CA PRO A 148 4.56 -8.70 -3.66
C PRO A 148 3.78 -7.40 -3.85
N PRO A 149 3.50 -6.64 -2.77
CA PRO A 149 3.00 -5.28 -2.92
C PRO A 149 3.97 -4.49 -3.82
N ALA A 150 3.42 -3.71 -4.75
CA ALA A 150 4.24 -2.91 -5.65
C ALA A 150 5.13 -1.98 -4.81
N ALA A 151 6.45 -2.12 -4.97
CA ALA A 151 7.40 -1.29 -4.26
C ALA A 151 7.55 0.06 -4.96
N VAL A 152 7.88 1.10 -4.21
CA VAL A 152 8.28 2.39 -4.78
C VAL A 152 9.56 2.18 -5.60
N PRO A 153 9.58 2.52 -6.90
CA PRO A 153 10.78 2.38 -7.71
C PRO A 153 11.94 3.17 -7.12
N VAL A 154 13.16 2.61 -7.18
CA VAL A 154 14.40 3.31 -6.77
C VAL A 154 14.63 4.62 -7.54
N THR A 155 14.01 4.75 -8.71
CA THR A 155 14.05 5.94 -9.57
C THR A 155 13.10 7.05 -9.11
N PHE A 156 12.16 6.78 -8.19
CA PHE A 156 11.27 7.79 -7.67
C PHE A 156 12.03 8.77 -6.76
N SER A 157 11.99 10.07 -7.10
CA SER A 157 12.60 11.13 -6.32
C SER A 157 11.59 12.24 -6.06
N ARG A 158 11.32 12.52 -4.78
CA ARG A 158 10.39 13.58 -4.39
C ARG A 158 10.81 14.94 -4.94
N TYR A 159 12.10 15.25 -4.97
CA TYR A 159 12.59 16.52 -5.50
C TYR A 159 12.40 16.63 -7.02
N VAL A 160 12.60 15.54 -7.76
CA VAL A 160 12.37 15.53 -9.22
C VAL A 160 10.89 15.73 -9.53
N GLU A 161 10.00 15.07 -8.77
CA GLU A 161 8.56 15.21 -8.93
C GLU A 161 8.04 16.58 -8.47
N GLN A 162 8.61 17.15 -7.41
CA GLN A 162 8.35 18.52 -6.97
C GLN A 162 8.70 19.51 -8.09
N ASP A 163 9.86 19.37 -8.73
CA ASP A 163 10.30 20.22 -9.84
C ASP A 163 9.43 20.07 -11.07
N ALA A 164 9.03 18.83 -11.37
CA ALA A 164 8.10 18.54 -12.46
C ALA A 164 6.73 19.18 -12.20
N ALA A 165 6.24 19.14 -10.96
CA ALA A 165 4.98 19.75 -10.58
C ALA A 165 5.04 21.29 -10.60
N LEU A 166 6.10 21.91 -10.07
CA LEU A 166 6.27 23.36 -10.10
C LEU A 166 6.36 23.87 -11.54
N ARG A 167 7.20 23.24 -12.37
CA ARG A 167 7.33 23.59 -13.79
C ARG A 167 5.99 23.48 -14.52
N TYR A 168 5.29 22.36 -14.33
CA TYR A 168 3.98 22.14 -14.94
C TYR A 168 2.97 23.22 -14.54
N LEU A 169 2.84 23.51 -13.23
CA LEU A 169 1.93 24.54 -12.74
C LEU A 169 2.27 25.92 -13.33
N GLY A 170 3.55 26.29 -13.36
CA GLY A 170 4.01 27.57 -13.91
C GLY A 170 3.63 27.73 -15.39
N GLU A 171 3.88 26.69 -16.19
CA GLU A 171 3.50 26.64 -17.60
C GLU A 171 1.99 26.73 -17.81
N GLN A 172 1.19 25.97 -17.05
CA GLN A 172 -0.26 25.99 -17.17
C GLN A 172 -0.86 27.34 -16.76
N PHE A 173 -0.38 27.96 -15.67
CA PHE A 173 -0.81 29.31 -15.29
C PHE A 173 -0.47 30.34 -16.36
N ALA A 174 0.76 30.34 -16.88
CA ALA A 174 1.16 31.24 -17.95
C ALA A 174 0.29 31.10 -19.21
N ALA A 175 -0.09 29.86 -19.56
CA ALA A 175 -0.96 29.58 -20.70
C ALA A 175 -2.43 29.99 -20.46
N ALA A 176 -2.92 29.91 -19.23
CA ALA A 176 -4.31 30.21 -18.89
C ALA A 176 -4.59 31.72 -18.74
N ILE A 177 -3.62 32.49 -18.26
CA ILE A 177 -3.77 33.92 -17.93
C ILE A 177 -4.32 34.80 -19.07
N PRO A 178 -3.88 34.67 -20.33
CA PRO A 178 -4.41 35.50 -21.42
C PRO A 178 -5.94 35.42 -21.59
N ARG A 179 -6.56 34.30 -21.18
CA ARG A 179 -8.00 34.08 -21.28
C ARG A 179 -8.80 34.96 -20.32
N LEU A 180 -8.18 35.51 -19.28
CA LEU A 180 -8.86 36.38 -18.32
C LEU A 180 -9.19 37.77 -18.90
N ARG A 181 -8.50 38.20 -19.96
CA ARG A 181 -8.71 39.52 -20.59
C ARG A 181 -10.13 39.70 -21.12
N SER A 182 -10.73 38.65 -21.68
CA SER A 182 -12.12 38.69 -22.18
C SER A 182 -13.15 38.93 -21.08
N ARG A 183 -12.76 38.72 -19.81
CA ARG A 183 -13.58 38.93 -18.62
C ARG A 183 -13.23 40.23 -17.88
N GLY A 184 -12.38 41.08 -18.46
CA GLY A 184 -12.00 42.38 -17.88
C GLY A 184 -10.92 42.31 -16.80
N PHE A 185 -10.18 41.20 -16.70
CA PHE A 185 -9.06 41.04 -15.77
C PHE A 185 -7.72 41.06 -16.50
N ALA A 186 -6.70 41.64 -15.87
CA ALA A 186 -5.31 41.51 -16.27
C ALA A 186 -4.63 40.49 -15.34
N GLY A 187 -3.74 39.66 -15.86
CA GLY A 187 -3.04 38.67 -15.06
C GLY A 187 -1.56 38.63 -15.41
N THR A 188 -0.73 38.35 -14.41
CA THR A 188 0.71 38.12 -14.54
C THR A 188 1.10 36.85 -13.81
N THR A 189 2.00 36.09 -14.42
CA THR A 189 2.63 34.91 -13.82
C THR A 189 4.13 35.11 -13.88
N HIS A 190 4.77 35.15 -12.71
CA HIS A 190 6.21 34.99 -12.57
C HIS A 190 6.51 33.52 -12.35
N HIS A 191 7.33 32.93 -13.21
CA HIS A 191 7.75 31.54 -13.11
C HIS A 191 9.28 31.52 -13.00
N GLY A 192 9.77 31.19 -11.82
CA GLY A 192 11.18 30.93 -11.54
C GLY A 192 11.40 29.49 -11.07
N ASP A 193 12.66 29.12 -10.88
CA ASP A 193 13.05 27.74 -10.58
C ASP A 193 12.51 27.21 -9.24
N GLU A 194 12.27 28.10 -8.28
CA GLU A 194 11.82 27.73 -6.92
C GLU A 194 10.45 28.29 -6.55
N ARG A 195 9.88 29.16 -7.39
CA ARG A 195 8.62 29.86 -7.08
C ARG A 195 7.83 30.23 -8.33
N ILE A 196 6.51 30.10 -8.19
CA ILE A 196 5.50 30.71 -9.06
C ILE A 196 4.84 31.84 -8.27
N GLY A 197 4.73 33.02 -8.88
CA GLY A 197 3.92 34.13 -8.38
C GLY A 197 2.84 34.50 -9.38
N LEU A 198 1.58 34.30 -9.02
CA LEU A 198 0.43 34.66 -9.83
C LEU A 198 -0.26 35.89 -9.23
N ARG A 199 -0.51 36.92 -10.04
CA ARG A 199 -1.28 38.12 -9.66
C ARG A 199 -2.35 38.39 -10.71
N ILE A 200 -3.56 38.65 -10.26
CA ILE A 200 -4.71 38.97 -11.13
C ILE A 200 -5.32 40.27 -10.64
N GLU A 201 -5.54 41.18 -11.57
CA GLU A 201 -5.95 42.55 -11.35
C GLU A 201 -7.24 42.88 -12.10
N ARG A 202 -8.01 43.82 -11.56
CA ARG A 202 -9.12 44.48 -12.23
C ARG A 202 -8.97 45.99 -12.04
N ALA A 203 -8.93 46.74 -13.14
CA ALA A 203 -8.74 48.18 -13.12
C ALA A 203 -7.49 48.68 -12.34
N GLY A 204 -6.45 47.84 -12.24
CA GLY A 204 -5.20 48.15 -11.52
C GLY A 204 -5.15 47.66 -10.07
N ASP A 205 -6.26 47.16 -9.52
CA ASP A 205 -6.30 46.58 -8.18
C ASP A 205 -6.13 45.07 -8.22
N ILE A 206 -5.25 44.51 -7.39
CA ILE A 206 -5.06 43.06 -7.29
C ILE A 206 -6.29 42.44 -6.60
N VAL A 207 -7.02 41.61 -7.32
CA VAL A 207 -8.21 40.89 -6.85
C VAL A 207 -7.92 39.45 -6.45
N TYR A 208 -6.79 38.89 -6.90
CA TYR A 208 -6.34 37.56 -6.51
C TYR A 208 -4.82 37.44 -6.58
N ALA A 209 -4.23 36.76 -5.60
CA ALA A 209 -2.82 36.43 -5.57
C ALA A 209 -2.61 34.99 -5.09
N LEU A 210 -1.71 34.27 -5.76
CA LEU A 210 -1.26 32.94 -5.38
C LEU A 210 0.26 32.88 -5.52
N ASP A 211 0.95 32.42 -4.49
CA ASP A 211 2.34 32.00 -4.57
C ASP A 211 2.43 30.50 -4.33
N VAL A 212 3.23 29.83 -5.17
CA VAL A 212 3.59 28.43 -5.02
C VAL A 212 5.11 28.38 -4.94
N GLN A 213 5.67 27.78 -3.89
CA GLN A 213 7.11 27.75 -3.70
C GLN A 213 7.59 26.40 -3.18
N ARG A 214 8.86 26.09 -3.43
CA ARG A 214 9.54 24.96 -2.81
C ARG A 214 9.64 25.17 -1.29
N GLY A 215 9.47 24.08 -0.54
CA GLY A 215 9.65 24.07 0.91
C GLY A 215 8.52 24.77 1.67
N GLY A 216 8.56 24.72 2.99
CA GLY A 216 7.56 25.35 3.86
C GLY A 216 7.28 24.50 5.09
N ILE A 217 6.08 24.63 5.67
CA ILE A 217 5.69 23.89 6.87
C ILE A 217 5.69 22.36 6.68
N GLY A 218 5.55 21.89 5.43
CA GLY A 218 5.56 20.47 5.07
C GLY A 218 6.96 19.85 4.93
N GLY A 219 8.04 20.64 5.00
CA GLY A 219 9.41 20.23 4.71
C GLY A 219 9.90 20.66 3.31
N ASP A 220 11.20 20.53 3.06
CA ASP A 220 11.88 21.00 1.84
C ASP A 220 11.38 20.29 0.57
N GLU A 221 10.89 19.06 0.71
CA GLU A 221 10.38 18.23 -0.38
C GLU A 221 8.92 18.57 -0.78
N THR A 222 8.34 19.64 -0.25
CA THR A 222 6.93 20.02 -0.48
C THR A 222 6.75 21.28 -1.33
N LEU A 223 5.60 21.41 -1.98
CA LEU A 223 5.14 22.65 -2.59
C LEU A 223 4.27 23.38 -1.58
N ASN A 224 4.62 24.59 -1.20
CA ASN A 224 3.84 25.44 -0.29
C ASN A 224 2.99 26.44 -1.07
N PHE A 225 1.73 26.58 -0.66
CA PHE A 225 0.75 27.46 -1.27
C PHE A 225 0.42 28.62 -0.34
N VAL A 226 0.49 29.83 -0.87
CA VAL A 226 0.08 31.06 -0.19
C VAL A 226 -0.95 31.77 -1.06
N VAL A 227 -2.15 31.99 -0.51
CA VAL A 227 -3.30 32.58 -1.19
C VAL A 227 -3.67 33.89 -0.51
N GLY A 228 -3.78 34.95 -1.29
CA GLY A 228 -4.17 36.27 -0.82
C GLY A 228 -3.07 37.31 -0.93
N LEU A 229 -3.41 38.55 -0.60
CA LEU A 229 -2.49 39.68 -0.57
C LEU A 229 -1.72 39.62 0.74
N HIS A 230 -0.53 39.05 0.70
CA HIS A 230 0.38 39.04 1.84
C HIS A 230 1.61 39.85 1.49
N ASP A 231 1.96 40.78 2.37
CA ASP A 231 3.25 41.44 2.33
C ASP A 231 4.34 40.37 2.50
N ALA A 232 5.50 40.58 1.88
CA ALA A 232 6.60 39.61 1.85
C ALA A 232 7.12 39.16 3.24
N ALA A 233 6.62 39.74 4.33
CA ALA A 233 6.93 39.42 5.72
C ALA A 233 5.93 38.49 6.43
N SER A 234 4.78 38.15 5.83
CA SER A 234 3.77 37.28 6.46
C SER A 234 3.84 35.85 5.92
N ALA A 235 4.45 34.95 6.70
CA ALA A 235 4.57 33.52 6.41
C ALA A 235 3.25 32.76 6.66
N CYS A 236 2.16 33.17 6.00
CA CYS A 236 0.90 32.44 6.07
C CYS A 236 0.89 31.34 5.00
N THR A 237 1.10 30.10 5.42
CA THR A 237 0.83 28.92 4.58
C THR A 237 -0.68 28.67 4.54
N ASN A 238 -1.25 28.57 3.35
CA ASN A 238 -2.65 28.15 3.16
C ASN A 238 -2.75 26.65 2.88
N GLY A 239 -1.64 25.99 2.59
CA GLY A 239 -1.55 24.54 2.44
C GLY A 239 -0.22 24.13 1.82
N TRP A 240 0.01 22.84 1.73
CA TRP A 240 1.19 22.29 1.07
C TRP A 240 0.89 20.96 0.39
N ALA A 241 1.69 20.57 -0.59
CA ALA A 241 1.58 19.29 -1.27
C ALA A 241 2.92 18.57 -1.31
N ARG A 242 2.92 17.27 -0.98
CA ARG A 242 4.11 16.42 -1.01
C ARG A 242 4.02 15.41 -2.15
N PRO A 243 5.06 15.24 -2.97
CA PRO A 243 5.13 14.15 -3.93
C PRO A 243 5.15 12.77 -3.24
N ILE A 244 4.27 11.89 -3.68
CA ILE A 244 4.17 10.50 -3.26
C ILE A 244 4.15 9.58 -4.48
N TYR A 245 4.55 8.33 -4.30
CA TYR A 245 4.39 7.31 -5.33
C TYR A 245 3.17 6.46 -4.98
N ASP A 246 2.19 6.47 -5.86
CA ASP A 246 1.00 5.63 -5.73
C ASP A 246 1.32 4.27 -6.34
N THR A 247 1.48 3.26 -5.48
CA THR A 247 1.88 1.90 -5.86
C THR A 247 0.77 1.13 -6.59
N ASP A 248 -0.49 1.54 -6.42
CA ASP A 248 -1.63 0.90 -7.08
C ASP A 248 -1.73 1.32 -8.54
N THR A 249 -1.41 2.58 -8.82
CA THR A 249 -1.43 3.16 -10.18
C THR A 249 -0.05 3.21 -10.84
N GLY A 250 1.01 2.97 -10.08
CA GLY A 250 2.40 3.04 -10.54
C GLY A 250 2.86 4.46 -10.92
N ALA A 251 2.21 5.49 -10.37
CA ALA A 251 2.38 6.88 -10.79
C ALA A 251 2.75 7.81 -9.64
N ALA A 252 3.52 8.86 -9.95
CA ALA A 252 3.75 9.95 -9.02
C ALA A 252 2.48 10.80 -8.87
N LYS A 253 2.12 11.11 -7.61
CA LYS A 253 0.99 11.97 -7.24
C LYS A 253 1.42 12.97 -6.18
N LEU A 254 0.54 13.90 -5.85
CA LEU A 254 0.73 14.93 -4.85
C LEU A 254 -0.28 14.71 -3.72
N GLU A 255 0.22 14.44 -2.52
CA GLU A 255 -0.57 14.46 -1.29
C GLU A 255 -0.71 15.90 -0.80
N LEU A 256 -1.90 16.48 -0.98
CA LEU A 256 -2.25 17.84 -0.63
C LEU A 256 -2.85 17.92 0.77
N HIS A 257 -2.26 18.77 1.60
CA HIS A 257 -2.76 19.19 2.91
C HIS A 257 -3.30 20.61 2.80
N ASP A 258 -4.62 20.74 2.70
CA ASP A 258 -5.33 22.00 2.48
C ASP A 258 -5.72 22.66 3.81
N GLN A 259 -5.16 23.83 4.11
CA GLN A 259 -5.50 24.63 5.30
C GLN A 259 -6.34 25.86 4.96
N SER A 260 -6.67 26.08 3.68
CA SER A 260 -7.49 27.19 3.14
C SER A 260 -7.19 27.49 1.65
N VAL A 261 -6.29 26.77 0.97
CA VAL A 261 -6.00 26.94 -0.47
C VAL A 261 -7.29 26.96 -1.28
N PHE A 262 -8.20 26.02 -1.03
CA PHE A 262 -9.46 25.90 -1.76
C PHE A 262 -10.66 26.56 -1.06
N GLY A 263 -10.43 27.31 0.02
CA GLY A 263 -11.46 28.05 0.76
C GLY A 263 -12.40 27.18 1.60
N ARG A 264 -11.99 25.96 1.96
CA ARG A 264 -12.69 25.07 2.90
C ARG A 264 -11.67 24.44 3.84
N ASP A 265 -11.96 24.39 5.13
CA ASP A 265 -11.18 23.56 6.06
C ASP A 265 -11.48 22.10 5.75
N ARG A 266 -10.49 21.40 5.19
CA ARG A 266 -10.53 19.93 5.08
C ARG A 266 -9.40 19.38 5.92
N THR A 267 -9.76 18.51 6.87
CA THR A 267 -8.81 17.86 7.76
C THR A 267 -8.13 16.66 7.12
N GLU A 268 -8.67 16.11 6.04
CA GLU A 268 -8.14 14.92 5.37
C GLU A 268 -7.28 15.29 4.14
N PRO A 269 -6.05 14.75 4.05
CA PRO A 269 -5.21 14.92 2.88
C PRO A 269 -5.87 14.35 1.62
N ARG A 270 -5.58 14.97 0.47
CA ARG A 270 -6.08 14.51 -0.83
C ARG A 270 -4.92 14.15 -1.74
N THR A 271 -5.03 13.03 -2.43
CA THR A 271 -4.07 12.67 -3.47
C THR A 271 -4.57 13.18 -4.82
N LEU A 272 -3.73 13.96 -5.52
CA LEU A 272 -4.03 14.56 -6.81
C LEU A 272 -2.87 14.34 -7.78
N THR A 273 -3.14 14.22 -9.08
CA THR A 273 -2.10 14.44 -10.09
C THR A 273 -1.79 15.94 -10.21
N ARG A 274 -0.69 16.31 -10.87
CA ARG A 274 -0.37 17.72 -11.14
C ARG A 274 -1.44 18.41 -12.01
N GLU A 275 -2.04 17.69 -12.95
CA GLU A 275 -3.14 18.14 -13.81
C GLU A 275 -4.41 18.42 -12.99
N GLU A 276 -4.74 17.51 -12.06
CA GLU A 276 -5.86 17.67 -11.14
C GLU A 276 -5.64 18.83 -10.16
N LEU A 277 -4.42 18.97 -9.64
CA LEU A 277 -4.05 20.10 -8.79
C LEU A 277 -4.18 21.43 -9.53
N PHE A 278 -3.65 21.54 -10.76
CA PHE A 278 -3.84 22.73 -11.59
C PHE A 278 -5.32 23.04 -11.80
N THR A 279 -6.10 22.03 -12.18
CA THR A 279 -7.54 22.17 -12.43
C THR A 279 -8.26 22.69 -11.20
N ALA A 280 -7.98 22.14 -10.02
CA ALA A 280 -8.56 22.59 -8.76
C ALA A 280 -8.16 24.03 -8.42
N LEU A 281 -6.88 24.39 -8.60
CA LEU A 281 -6.37 25.75 -8.32
C LEU A 281 -7.01 26.77 -9.26
N TRP A 282 -7.15 26.43 -10.53
CA TRP A 282 -7.79 27.28 -11.51
C TRP A 282 -9.29 27.46 -11.26
N GLN A 283 -10.00 26.38 -10.89
CA GLN A 283 -11.41 26.46 -10.47
C GLN A 283 -11.60 27.39 -9.26
N ARG A 284 -10.66 27.37 -8.31
CA ARG A 284 -10.66 28.29 -7.17
C ARG A 284 -10.50 29.74 -7.63
N ILE A 285 -9.54 30.03 -8.50
CA ILE A 285 -9.36 31.36 -9.11
C ILE A 285 -10.65 31.82 -9.79
N ASP A 286 -11.20 30.99 -10.67
CA ASP A 286 -12.41 31.33 -11.43
C ASP A 286 -13.62 31.61 -10.53
N THR A 287 -13.75 30.87 -9.43
CA THR A 287 -14.80 31.08 -8.43
C THR A 287 -14.66 32.47 -7.79
N VAL A 288 -13.45 32.84 -7.36
CA VAL A 288 -13.19 34.15 -6.74
C VAL A 288 -13.42 35.27 -7.75
N LEU A 289 -12.88 35.16 -8.96
CA LEU A 289 -13.04 36.20 -9.98
C LEU A 289 -14.51 36.41 -10.39
N THR A 290 -15.31 35.34 -10.43
CA THR A 290 -16.74 35.44 -10.72
C THR A 290 -17.49 36.18 -9.61
N ALA A 291 -17.15 35.90 -8.34
CA ALA A 291 -17.71 36.61 -7.20
C ALA A 291 -17.31 38.09 -7.15
N THR A 292 -16.12 38.45 -7.63
CA THR A 292 -15.66 39.85 -7.73
C THR A 292 -16.23 40.59 -8.94
N ALA A 293 -16.72 39.86 -9.95
CA ALA A 293 -17.25 40.43 -11.19
C ALA A 293 -18.74 40.81 -11.12
N GLY A 294 -19.53 40.06 -10.34
CA GLY A 294 -20.96 40.28 -10.11
C GLY A 294 -21.24 41.35 -9.07
#